data_AF-A0AAN9U8M6-F1
#
_entry.id   AF-A0AAN9U8M6-F1
#
_cell.length_a   1.000
_cell.length_b   1.000
_cell.length_c   1.000
_cell.angle_alpha   90.00
_cell.angle_beta   90.00
_cell.angle_gamma   90.00
#
_symmetry.space_group_name_H-M   'P 1'
#
loop_
_entity.id
_entity.type
_entity.pdbx_description
1 polymer ?
#
loop_
_entity_poly.entity_id
_entity_poly.type
_entity_poly.pdbx_seq_one_letter_code
_entity_poly.pdbx_strand_id
1 'polypeptide(L)'
;MSQPPNSTKNPMTPARSHKKGHRVLKPNKQSPAKTENQVRDIVKSKYPDYDKVAVALAPIFGLGSDLIAGQRAQGLFKHRPFLEAFAEFADVLLEGRWDVPVASWVEVIKAVPSREGTSKESTDWSSLKLKGQHRDVNDHYACFLARAMHDIRHPTKSTQLVYWIKEADVEDGYWVLFHALMYLQLEAMREYRRRAPIKDRINHMLGRQ
;
A
#
# COMPACT_ATOMS: atom_id res chain seq x y z
N MET A 1 -30.31 43.95 49.04
CA MET A 1 -29.95 44.56 47.73
C MET A 1 -28.79 45.50 48.04
N SER A 2 -27.53 45.34 47.61
CA SER A 2 -26.98 44.73 46.41
C SER A 2 -25.52 44.28 46.68
N GLN A 3 -25.10 43.17 46.07
CA GLN A 3 -23.70 42.70 46.04
C GLN A 3 -22.94 43.33 44.86
N PRO A 4 -21.58 43.41 44.93
CA PRO A 4 -20.75 44.08 43.92
C PRO A 4 -20.55 43.24 42.64
N PRO A 5 -20.16 43.86 41.50
CA PRO A 5 -19.97 43.13 40.24
C PRO A 5 -18.67 42.31 40.28
N ASN A 6 -18.82 41.00 40.07
CA ASN A 6 -17.73 40.06 39.85
C ASN A 6 -16.98 40.41 38.55
N SER A 7 -15.69 40.68 38.71
CA SER A 7 -14.72 40.78 37.62
C SER A 7 -14.31 39.36 37.20
N THR A 8 -14.98 38.79 36.20
CA THR A 8 -14.56 37.50 35.63
C THR A 8 -13.66 37.76 34.42
N LYS A 9 -12.35 37.80 34.68
CA LYS A 9 -11.34 37.63 33.63
C LYS A 9 -11.52 36.23 33.03
N ASN A 10 -12.01 36.16 31.79
CA ASN A 10 -11.94 34.94 31.00
C ASN A 10 -10.48 34.50 30.90
N PRO A 11 -10.09 33.30 31.35
CA PRO A 11 -8.78 32.77 31.01
C PRO A 11 -8.79 32.50 29.50
N MET A 12 -7.95 33.24 28.78
CA MET A 12 -7.57 32.94 27.40
C MET A 12 -7.17 31.48 27.34
N THR A 13 -8.02 30.67 26.69
CA THR A 13 -7.68 29.33 26.27
C THR A 13 -6.39 29.41 25.47
N PRO A 14 -5.28 28.77 25.89
CA PRO A 14 -4.09 28.79 25.07
C PRO A 14 -4.42 28.07 23.77
N ALA A 15 -4.23 28.81 22.67
CA ALA A 15 -4.36 28.34 21.31
C ALA A 15 -3.71 26.95 21.18
N ARG A 16 -4.46 26.02 20.58
CA ARG A 16 -3.99 24.68 20.24
C ARG A 16 -2.63 24.82 19.55
N SER A 17 -1.57 24.46 20.26
CA SER A 17 -0.25 24.38 19.68
C SER A 17 -0.31 23.36 18.55
N HIS A 18 -0.10 23.82 17.32
CA HIS A 18 0.18 22.95 16.18
C HIS A 18 1.47 22.20 16.54
N LYS A 19 1.33 21.00 17.13
CA LYS A 19 2.42 20.03 17.22
C LYS A 19 2.90 19.86 15.79
N LYS A 20 4.11 20.32 15.48
CA LYS A 20 4.83 19.98 14.25
C LYS A 20 4.88 18.46 14.23
N GLY A 21 3.94 17.84 13.51
CA GLY A 21 3.84 16.39 13.43
C GLY A 21 5.17 15.86 12.93
N HIS A 22 5.83 15.04 13.74
CA HIS A 22 6.96 14.27 13.25
C HIS A 22 6.42 13.41 12.10
N ARG A 23 6.75 13.76 10.85
CA ARG A 23 6.44 12.92 9.70
C ARG A 23 7.15 11.59 9.92
N VAL A 24 6.36 10.56 10.20
CA VAL A 24 6.84 9.21 10.51
C VAL A 24 7.45 8.55 9.26
N LEU A 25 7.02 9.00 8.07
CA LEU A 25 7.54 8.59 6.77
C LEU A 25 8.01 9.79 5.94
N LYS A 26 9.05 9.57 5.14
CA LYS A 26 9.56 10.55 4.18
C LYS A 26 10.00 9.87 2.87
N PRO A 27 9.07 9.24 2.12
CA PRO A 27 9.42 8.60 0.86
C PRO A 27 9.89 9.63 -0.17
N ASN A 28 10.87 9.26 -1.00
CA ASN A 28 11.28 10.09 -2.14
C ASN A 28 10.37 9.84 -3.34
N LYS A 29 9.43 10.76 -3.57
CA LYS A 29 8.44 10.68 -4.67
C LYS A 29 8.84 11.42 -5.93
N GLN A 30 10.06 11.98 -6.00
CA GLN A 30 10.51 12.80 -7.13
C GLN A 30 10.58 12.02 -8.45
N SER A 31 10.81 10.70 -8.38
CA SER A 31 10.86 9.84 -9.57
C SER A 31 10.22 8.47 -9.27
N PRO A 32 8.90 8.34 -9.46
CA PRO A 32 8.19 7.07 -9.26
C PRO A 32 8.77 5.95 -10.11
N ALA A 33 9.13 6.23 -11.37
CA ALA A 33 9.76 5.26 -12.27
C ALA A 33 11.11 4.72 -11.75
N LYS A 34 11.91 5.56 -11.09
CA LYS A 34 13.15 5.10 -10.45
C LYS A 34 12.84 4.16 -9.29
N THR A 35 11.85 4.49 -8.47
CA THR A 35 11.42 3.65 -7.34
C THR A 35 10.88 2.31 -7.83
N GLU A 36 10.07 2.30 -8.90
CA GLU A 36 9.58 1.08 -9.54
C GLU A 36 10.74 0.16 -9.98
N ASN A 37 11.78 0.72 -10.59
CA ASN A 37 12.97 -0.05 -10.95
C ASN A 37 13.69 -0.63 -9.73
N GLN A 38 13.81 0.13 -8.64
CA GLN A 38 14.38 -0.37 -7.38
C GLN A 38 13.58 -1.55 -6.82
N VAL A 39 12.24 -1.49 -6.84
CA VAL A 39 11.40 -2.63 -6.43
C VAL A 39 11.64 -3.85 -7.32
N ARG A 40 11.75 -3.66 -8.64
CA ARG A 40 12.06 -4.77 -9.58
C ARG A 40 13.43 -5.38 -9.29
N ASP A 41 14.42 -4.58 -8.93
CA ASP A 41 15.77 -5.08 -8.60
C ASP A 41 15.81 -5.84 -7.27
N ILE A 42 14.99 -5.44 -6.29
CA ILE A 42 14.78 -6.19 -5.05
C ILE A 42 14.21 -7.59 -5.34
N VAL A 43 13.20 -7.68 -6.21
CA VAL A 43 12.62 -8.96 -6.66
C VAL A 43 13.66 -9.83 -7.38
N LYS A 44 14.51 -9.23 -8.23
CA LYS A 44 15.59 -9.96 -8.92
C LYS A 44 16.67 -10.47 -7.97
N SER A 45 16.86 -9.80 -6.83
CA SER A 45 17.86 -10.17 -5.82
C SER A 45 17.54 -11.47 -5.10
N LYS A 46 16.30 -11.99 -5.21
CA LYS A 46 15.86 -13.30 -4.67
C LYS A 46 16.25 -13.49 -3.21
N TYR A 47 15.91 -12.49 -2.38
CA TYR A 47 16.13 -12.60 -0.95
C TYR A 47 15.46 -13.87 -0.39
N PRO A 48 16.13 -14.61 0.50
CA PRO A 48 15.66 -15.91 0.99
C PRO A 48 14.48 -15.82 1.96
N ASP A 49 14.24 -14.64 2.54
CA ASP A 49 13.21 -14.39 3.54
C ASP A 49 12.62 -12.98 3.43
N TYR A 50 11.41 -12.80 3.95
CA TYR A 50 10.69 -11.51 3.95
C TYR A 50 11.35 -10.45 4.85
N ASP A 51 12.22 -10.84 5.77
CA ASP A 51 12.87 -9.90 6.68
C ASP A 51 13.93 -9.08 5.92
N LYS A 52 14.73 -9.72 5.06
CA LYS A 52 15.69 -9.05 4.17
C LYS A 52 15.01 -8.21 3.10
N VAL A 53 13.87 -8.67 2.59
CA VAL A 53 13.03 -7.91 1.66
C VAL A 53 12.54 -6.63 2.33
N ALA A 54 12.01 -6.73 3.55
CA ALA A 54 11.53 -5.58 4.29
C ALA A 54 12.63 -4.54 4.55
N VAL A 55 13.84 -5.00 4.90
CA VAL A 55 15.02 -4.12 5.03
C VAL A 55 15.33 -3.42 3.71
N ALA A 56 15.30 -4.14 2.58
CA ALA A 56 15.57 -3.55 1.27
C ALA A 56 14.48 -2.56 0.80
N LEU A 57 13.23 -2.77 1.20
CA LEU A 57 12.09 -1.89 0.89
C LEU A 57 11.96 -0.69 1.83
N ALA A 58 12.51 -0.76 3.05
CA ALA A 58 12.37 0.30 4.06
C ALA A 58 12.80 1.71 3.55
N PRO A 59 13.89 1.87 2.77
CA PRO A 59 14.25 3.15 2.19
C PRO A 59 13.21 3.67 1.18
N ILE A 60 12.61 2.78 0.39
CA ILE A 60 11.56 3.11 -0.59
C ILE A 60 10.31 3.65 0.13
N PHE A 61 10.00 3.08 1.30
CA PHE A 61 8.89 3.51 2.15
C PHE A 61 9.18 4.81 2.92
N GLY A 62 10.39 5.34 2.83
CA GLY A 62 10.78 6.54 3.58
C GLY A 62 10.95 6.29 5.08
N LEU A 63 11.19 5.04 5.48
CA LEU A 63 11.47 4.66 6.87
C LEU A 63 12.95 4.85 7.24
N GLY A 64 13.84 4.96 6.24
CA GLY A 64 15.29 4.97 6.40
C GLY A 64 15.92 3.63 6.02
N SER A 65 17.23 3.50 6.26
CA SER A 65 18.03 2.31 5.92
C SER A 65 18.63 1.62 7.15
N ASP A 66 18.20 2.01 8.36
CA ASP A 66 18.67 1.41 9.60
C ASP A 66 17.89 0.13 9.96
N LEU A 67 18.35 -0.58 11.00
CA LEU A 67 17.74 -1.83 11.45
C LEU A 67 16.27 -1.63 11.91
N ILE A 68 15.97 -0.48 12.52
CA ILE A 68 14.63 -0.16 13.02
C ILE A 68 13.68 0.06 11.84
N ALA A 69 14.14 0.72 10.77
CA ALA A 69 13.41 0.90 9.53
C ALA A 69 13.05 -0.45 8.90
N GLY A 70 13.99 -1.39 8.87
CA GLY A 70 13.75 -2.76 8.44
C GLY A 70 12.69 -3.47 9.28
N GLN A 71 12.78 -3.41 10.60
CA GLN A 71 11.78 -4.00 11.51
C GLN A 71 10.39 -3.38 11.33
N ARG A 72 10.29 -2.06 11.11
CA ARG A 72 9.02 -1.38 10.82
C ARG A 72 8.42 -1.85 9.49
N ALA A 73 9.24 -1.99 8.46
CA ALA A 73 8.80 -2.48 7.16
C ALA A 73 8.30 -3.94 7.24
N GLN A 74 8.91 -4.79 8.09
CA GLN A 74 8.41 -6.16 8.32
C GLN A 74 6.99 -6.17 8.88
N GLY A 75 6.65 -5.17 9.71
CA GLY A 75 5.32 -5.04 10.29
C GLY A 75 4.20 -5.00 9.25
N LEU A 76 4.47 -4.43 8.07
CA LEU A 76 3.52 -4.42 6.95
C LEU A 76 3.25 -5.82 6.41
N PHE A 77 4.30 -6.61 6.16
CA PHE A 77 4.18 -7.98 5.65
C PHE A 77 3.71 -9.00 6.70
N LYS A 78 3.58 -8.59 7.97
CA LYS A 78 2.98 -9.38 9.05
C LYS A 78 1.55 -8.90 9.37
N HIS A 79 1.07 -7.84 8.73
CA HIS A 79 -0.24 -7.27 8.98
C HIS A 79 -1.33 -8.04 8.24
N ARG A 80 -2.16 -8.78 8.99
CA ARG A 80 -3.19 -9.67 8.43
C ARG A 80 -4.13 -8.99 7.42
N PRO A 81 -4.77 -7.85 7.70
CA PRO A 81 -5.61 -7.17 6.71
C PRO A 81 -4.91 -6.83 5.39
N PHE A 82 -3.62 -6.48 5.45
CA PHE A 82 -2.84 -6.17 4.25
C PHE A 82 -2.60 -7.44 3.41
N LEU A 83 -2.25 -8.55 4.07
CA LEU A 83 -2.06 -9.84 3.39
C LEU A 83 -3.37 -10.42 2.84
N GLU A 84 -4.48 -10.28 3.57
CA GLU A 84 -5.81 -10.72 3.13
C GLU A 84 -6.26 -9.91 1.90
N ALA A 85 -6.11 -8.58 1.94
CA ALA A 85 -6.37 -7.73 0.77
C ALA A 85 -5.49 -8.11 -0.43
N PHE A 86 -4.23 -8.52 -0.17
CA PHE A 86 -3.33 -8.94 -1.25
C PHE A 86 -3.73 -10.30 -1.83
N ALA A 87 -4.13 -11.27 -0.99
CA ALA A 87 -4.59 -12.57 -1.46
C ALA A 87 -5.81 -12.41 -2.38
N GLU A 88 -6.79 -11.60 -1.99
CA GLU A 88 -7.95 -11.26 -2.83
C GLU A 88 -7.53 -10.60 -4.15
N PHE A 89 -6.57 -9.66 -4.10
CA PHE A 89 -6.01 -9.03 -5.30
C PHE A 89 -5.32 -10.05 -6.22
N ALA A 90 -4.54 -10.97 -5.68
CA ALA A 90 -3.82 -11.98 -6.45
C ALA A 90 -4.79 -12.95 -7.13
N ASP A 91 -5.82 -13.40 -6.41
CA ASP A 91 -6.86 -14.29 -6.94
C ASP A 91 -7.65 -13.65 -8.08
N VAL A 92 -7.93 -12.34 -7.98
CA VAL A 92 -8.77 -11.62 -8.96
C VAL A 92 -7.97 -11.07 -10.14
N LEU A 93 -6.83 -10.41 -9.90
CA LEU A 93 -6.07 -9.73 -10.96
C LEU A 93 -5.06 -10.67 -11.61
N LEU A 94 -4.29 -11.41 -10.80
CA LEU A 94 -3.22 -12.24 -11.32
C LEU A 94 -3.76 -13.55 -11.86
N GLU A 95 -4.62 -14.23 -11.11
CA GLU A 95 -5.30 -15.46 -11.56
C GLU A 95 -4.30 -16.50 -12.11
N GLY A 96 -3.14 -16.62 -11.44
CA GLY A 96 -2.04 -17.51 -11.87
C GLY A 96 -1.25 -17.05 -13.10
N ARG A 97 -1.60 -15.91 -13.71
CA ARG A 97 -0.85 -15.30 -14.82
C ARG A 97 0.40 -14.59 -14.33
N TRP A 98 1.46 -14.61 -15.15
CA TRP A 98 2.77 -14.05 -14.81
C TRP A 98 3.24 -12.93 -15.74
N ASP A 99 2.37 -12.50 -16.65
CA ASP A 99 2.57 -11.48 -17.68
C ASP A 99 1.66 -10.26 -17.47
N VAL A 100 1.00 -10.18 -16.30
CA VAL A 100 0.15 -9.06 -15.94
C VAL A 100 1.00 -7.79 -15.79
N PRO A 101 0.63 -6.66 -16.42
CA PRO A 101 1.36 -5.41 -16.27
C PRO A 101 1.37 -4.95 -14.81
N VAL A 102 2.36 -4.15 -14.45
CA VAL A 102 2.39 -3.45 -13.16
C VAL A 102 1.75 -2.08 -13.36
N ALA A 103 0.98 -1.62 -12.37
CA ALA A 103 0.33 -0.33 -12.42
C ALA A 103 1.33 0.85 -12.38
N SER A 104 0.89 2.00 -12.89
CA SER A 104 1.60 3.27 -12.82
C SER A 104 1.17 4.05 -11.57
N TRP A 105 2.14 4.48 -10.76
CA TRP A 105 1.85 5.29 -9.56
C TRP A 105 0.96 6.50 -9.86
N VAL A 106 1.26 7.21 -10.96
CA VAL A 106 0.58 8.46 -11.34
C VAL A 106 -0.89 8.21 -11.69
N GLU A 107 -1.18 7.13 -12.40
CA GLU A 107 -2.55 6.79 -12.80
C GLU A 107 -3.35 6.27 -11.60
N VAL A 108 -2.73 5.44 -10.77
CA VAL A 108 -3.34 4.90 -9.56
C VAL A 108 -3.74 6.00 -8.59
N ILE A 109 -2.82 6.92 -8.24
CA ILE A 109 -3.11 7.93 -7.21
C ILE A 109 -4.20 8.93 -7.65
N LYS A 110 -4.36 9.16 -8.95
CA LYS A 110 -5.48 9.95 -9.50
C LYS A 110 -6.83 9.23 -9.33
N ALA A 111 -6.85 7.90 -9.40
CA ALA A 111 -8.07 7.10 -9.30
C ALA A 111 -8.52 6.83 -7.85
N VAL A 112 -7.61 6.90 -6.88
CA VAL A 112 -7.90 6.61 -5.46
C VAL A 112 -9.03 7.48 -4.85
N PRO A 113 -9.06 8.82 -5.02
CA PRO A 113 -10.11 9.66 -4.43
C PRO A 113 -11.54 9.27 -4.85
N SER A 114 -11.72 8.81 -6.10
CA SER A 114 -13.02 8.34 -6.60
C SER A 114 -13.49 7.04 -5.92
N ARG A 115 -12.59 6.32 -5.26
CA ARG A 115 -12.86 5.05 -4.56
C ARG A 115 -13.02 5.22 -3.04
N GLU A 116 -12.45 6.27 -2.44
CA GLU A 116 -12.65 6.56 -1.01
C GLU A 116 -14.11 6.91 -0.68
N GLY A 117 -14.78 7.65 -1.57
CA GLY A 117 -16.18 8.09 -1.40
C GLY A 117 -17.23 6.98 -1.58
N THR A 118 -16.87 5.85 -2.17
CA THR A 118 -17.74 4.68 -2.37
C THR A 118 -17.66 3.66 -1.22
N SER A 119 -16.81 3.91 -0.21
CA SER A 119 -16.55 2.97 0.91
C SER A 119 -17.75 2.68 1.84
N LYS A 120 -18.91 3.33 1.66
CA LYS A 120 -20.16 2.95 2.36
C LYS A 120 -20.86 1.74 1.76
N GLU A 121 -20.62 1.44 0.49
CA GLU A 121 -21.01 0.17 -0.10
C GLU A 121 -19.76 -0.69 -0.11
N SER A 122 -19.83 -1.85 0.54
CA SER A 122 -18.80 -2.86 0.44
C SER A 122 -18.41 -2.99 -1.02
N THR A 123 -17.21 -2.54 -1.38
CA THR A 123 -16.65 -2.86 -2.69
C THR A 123 -16.27 -4.33 -2.60
N ASP A 124 -17.31 -5.15 -2.66
CA ASP A 124 -17.22 -6.57 -2.83
C ASP A 124 -16.42 -6.74 -4.11
N TRP A 125 -15.22 -7.32 -4.03
CA TRP A 125 -14.43 -7.60 -5.22
C TRP A 125 -15.22 -8.48 -6.19
N SER A 126 -16.28 -9.16 -5.74
CA SER A 126 -17.25 -9.84 -6.60
C SER A 126 -18.02 -8.90 -7.55
N SER A 127 -18.30 -7.65 -7.15
CA SER A 127 -18.84 -6.61 -8.05
C SER A 127 -17.80 -6.17 -9.10
N LEU A 128 -16.51 -6.26 -8.75
CA LEU A 128 -15.40 -6.16 -9.68
C LEU A 128 -15.17 -7.46 -10.49
N LYS A 129 -15.90 -8.55 -10.22
CA LYS A 129 -15.92 -9.77 -11.06
C LYS A 129 -16.96 -9.70 -12.19
N LEU A 130 -17.85 -8.71 -12.22
CA LEU A 130 -18.84 -8.61 -13.29
C LEU A 130 -18.29 -7.93 -14.55
N LYS A 131 -18.26 -8.70 -15.65
CA LYS A 131 -18.14 -8.30 -17.06
C LYS A 131 -16.71 -8.11 -17.60
N GLY A 132 -16.08 -9.24 -17.95
CA GLY A 132 -15.69 -9.59 -19.34
C GLY A 132 -14.83 -8.63 -20.18
N GLN A 133 -14.33 -7.53 -19.65
CA GLN A 133 -13.39 -6.64 -20.33
C GLN A 133 -12.05 -6.70 -19.62
N HIS A 134 -10.96 -6.71 -20.39
CA HIS A 134 -9.58 -6.54 -19.92
C HIS A 134 -9.54 -5.36 -18.93
N ARG A 135 -9.52 -5.66 -17.62
CA ARG A 135 -9.59 -4.61 -16.58
C ARG A 135 -8.23 -3.96 -16.41
N ASP A 136 -8.25 -2.64 -16.27
CA ASP A 136 -7.08 -1.82 -16.06
C ASP A 136 -6.39 -2.20 -14.74
N VAL A 137 -5.11 -2.54 -14.79
CA VAL A 137 -4.28 -2.82 -13.61
C VAL A 137 -4.30 -1.66 -12.61
N ASN A 138 -4.39 -0.42 -13.11
CA ASN A 138 -4.40 0.78 -12.28
C ASN A 138 -5.65 0.84 -11.38
N ASP A 139 -6.81 0.43 -11.91
CA ASP A 139 -8.05 0.37 -11.14
C ASP A 139 -7.95 -0.63 -9.98
N HIS A 140 -7.38 -1.81 -10.22
CA HIS A 140 -7.21 -2.83 -9.18
C HIS A 140 -6.26 -2.36 -8.07
N TYR A 141 -5.18 -1.67 -8.44
CA TYR A 141 -4.30 -1.03 -7.48
C TYR A 141 -5.03 0.04 -6.67
N ALA A 142 -5.76 0.94 -7.32
CA ALA A 142 -6.47 2.02 -6.63
C ALA A 142 -7.50 1.48 -5.61
N CYS A 143 -8.27 0.45 -5.99
CA CYS A 143 -9.20 -0.23 -5.09
C CYS A 143 -8.49 -0.88 -3.90
N PHE A 144 -7.40 -1.62 -4.15
CA PHE A 144 -6.59 -2.22 -3.09
C PHE A 144 -6.09 -1.15 -2.11
N LEU A 145 -5.51 -0.07 -2.62
CA LEU A 145 -4.96 1.01 -1.82
C LEU A 145 -6.02 1.65 -0.92
N ALA A 146 -7.16 2.02 -1.49
CA ALA A 146 -8.25 2.64 -0.74
C ALA A 146 -8.72 1.73 0.41
N ARG A 147 -8.93 0.44 0.14
CA ARG A 147 -9.37 -0.53 1.17
C ARG A 147 -8.30 -0.79 2.22
N ALA A 148 -7.07 -1.09 1.81
CA ALA A 148 -5.97 -1.36 2.74
C ALA A 148 -5.69 -0.15 3.65
N MET A 149 -5.75 1.07 3.11
CA MET A 149 -5.62 2.29 3.89
C MET A 149 -6.78 2.48 4.87
N HIS A 150 -8.01 2.21 4.42
CA HIS A 150 -9.19 2.26 5.29
C HIS A 150 -9.06 1.31 6.48
N ASP A 151 -8.70 0.04 6.22
CA ASP A 151 -8.56 -1.01 7.23
C ASP A 151 -7.41 -0.72 8.21
N ILE A 152 -6.31 -0.12 7.74
CA ILE A 152 -5.19 0.29 8.59
C ILE A 152 -5.57 1.47 9.50
N ARG A 153 -6.38 2.41 9.00
CA ARG A 153 -6.79 3.61 9.76
C ARG A 153 -7.96 3.36 10.71
N HIS A 154 -8.84 2.44 10.36
CA HIS A 154 -10.01 2.05 11.15
C HIS A 154 -9.94 0.56 11.53
N PRO A 155 -8.89 0.14 12.25
CA PRO A 155 -8.67 -1.28 12.47
C PRO A 155 -9.73 -1.84 13.42
N THR A 156 -10.31 -2.99 13.07
CA THR A 156 -11.28 -3.71 13.92
C THR A 156 -10.66 -4.21 15.22
N LYS A 157 -9.32 -4.35 15.28
CA LYS A 157 -8.52 -4.67 16.48
C LYS A 157 -7.30 -3.76 16.54
N SER A 158 -6.91 -3.30 17.72
CA SER A 158 -5.71 -2.48 17.89
C SER A 158 -4.45 -3.25 17.48
N THR A 159 -3.82 -2.86 16.37
CA THR A 159 -2.52 -3.38 15.93
C THR A 159 -1.49 -2.24 15.87
N GLN A 160 -0.36 -2.41 16.56
CA GLN A 160 0.72 -1.41 16.54
C GLN A 160 1.67 -1.58 15.35
N LEU A 161 1.61 -2.73 14.65
CA LEU A 161 2.60 -3.15 13.64
C LEU A 161 2.72 -2.21 12.43
N VAL A 162 1.66 -1.48 12.10
CA VAL A 162 1.60 -0.52 10.98
C VAL A 162 1.18 0.88 11.44
N TYR A 163 1.42 1.20 12.72
CA TYR A 163 1.09 2.51 13.31
C TYR A 163 1.66 3.68 12.50
N TRP A 164 2.84 3.50 11.91
CA TRP A 164 3.49 4.51 11.09
C TRP A 164 2.76 4.82 9.77
N ILE A 165 2.05 3.85 9.16
CA ILE A 165 1.18 4.11 7.99
C ILE A 165 -0.06 4.87 8.43
N LYS A 166 -0.65 4.46 9.58
CA LYS A 166 -1.82 5.12 10.15
C LYS A 166 -1.58 6.61 10.42
N GLU A 167 -0.42 6.94 10.99
CA GLU A 167 -0.03 8.32 11.33
C GLU A 167 0.65 9.07 10.18
N ALA A 168 0.89 8.42 9.05
CA ALA A 168 1.47 9.07 7.88
C ALA A 168 0.44 10.00 7.21
N ASP A 169 0.99 10.98 6.47
CA ASP A 169 0.21 11.69 5.47
C ASP A 169 -0.45 10.67 4.51
N VAL A 170 -1.66 10.99 4.04
CA VAL A 170 -2.46 10.09 3.18
C VAL A 170 -1.66 9.61 1.97
N GLU A 171 -0.97 10.51 1.29
CA GLU A 171 -0.23 10.18 0.09
C GLU A 171 1.04 9.37 0.42
N ASP A 172 1.68 9.61 1.56
CA ASP A 172 2.84 8.83 2.02
C ASP A 172 2.43 7.40 2.36
N GLY A 173 1.27 7.21 3.00
CA GLY A 173 0.72 5.89 3.24
C GLY A 173 0.38 5.15 1.94
N TYR A 174 -0.22 5.84 0.97
CA TYR A 174 -0.51 5.22 -0.34
C TYR A 174 0.75 4.82 -1.09
N TRP A 175 1.80 5.64 -1.02
CA TRP A 175 3.09 5.33 -1.61
C TRP A 175 3.66 4.00 -1.10
N VAL A 176 3.64 3.82 0.22
CA VAL A 176 4.10 2.58 0.87
C VAL A 176 3.29 1.39 0.37
N LEU A 177 1.97 1.47 0.46
CA LEU A 177 1.07 0.38 0.10
C LEU A 177 1.20 0.02 -1.39
N PHE A 178 1.38 1.03 -2.26
CA PHE A 178 1.58 0.83 -3.70
C PHE A 178 2.86 0.03 -3.98
N HIS A 179 3.99 0.45 -3.43
CA HIS A 179 5.26 -0.24 -3.69
C HIS A 179 5.36 -1.60 -2.99
N ALA A 180 4.69 -1.76 -1.85
CA ALA A 180 4.54 -3.06 -1.21
C ALA A 180 3.67 -4.02 -2.06
N LEU A 181 2.55 -3.53 -2.61
CA LEU A 181 1.72 -4.31 -3.54
C LEU A 181 2.49 -4.67 -4.81
N MET A 182 3.22 -3.72 -5.39
CA MET A 182 4.08 -3.96 -6.55
C MET A 182 5.10 -5.06 -6.31
N TYR A 183 5.77 -5.03 -5.16
CA TYR A 183 6.69 -6.09 -4.76
C TYR A 183 5.97 -7.45 -4.71
N LEU A 184 4.84 -7.54 -4.02
CA LEU A 184 4.09 -8.78 -3.86
C LEU A 184 3.55 -9.31 -5.19
N GLN A 185 3.06 -8.44 -6.07
CA GLN A 185 2.62 -8.80 -7.42
C GLN A 185 3.77 -9.44 -8.21
N LEU A 186 4.93 -8.78 -8.24
CA LEU A 186 6.10 -9.25 -8.98
C LEU A 186 6.62 -10.59 -8.44
N GLU A 187 6.62 -10.78 -7.13
CA GLU A 187 6.97 -12.06 -6.49
C GLU A 187 5.98 -13.17 -6.85
N ALA A 188 4.67 -12.89 -6.79
CA ALA A 188 3.63 -13.85 -7.16
C ALA A 188 3.77 -14.27 -8.63
N MET A 189 3.91 -13.31 -9.55
CA MET A 189 4.12 -13.59 -10.98
C MET A 189 5.41 -14.39 -11.22
N ARG A 190 6.50 -14.07 -10.50
CA ARG A 190 7.74 -14.85 -10.57
C ARG A 190 7.51 -16.30 -10.18
N GLU A 191 6.76 -16.52 -9.10
CA GLU A 191 6.44 -17.85 -8.61
C GLU A 191 5.52 -18.62 -9.57
N TYR A 192 4.49 -17.98 -10.12
CA TYR A 192 3.63 -18.57 -11.14
C TYR A 192 4.43 -18.98 -12.37
N ARG A 193 5.32 -18.11 -12.87
CA ARG A 193 6.23 -18.44 -13.99
C ARG A 193 7.15 -19.62 -13.66
N ARG A 194 7.61 -19.74 -12.41
CA ARG A 194 8.47 -20.85 -11.98
C ARG A 194 7.72 -22.19 -11.96
N ARG A 195 6.44 -22.16 -11.56
CA ARG A 195 5.57 -23.34 -11.48
C ARG A 195 4.93 -23.72 -12.82
N ALA A 196 4.87 -22.79 -13.78
CA ALA A 196 4.30 -23.03 -15.10
C ALA A 196 5.05 -24.14 -15.87
N PRO A 197 4.33 -25.03 -16.58
CA PRO A 197 4.93 -26.00 -17.48
C PRO A 197 5.89 -25.34 -18.49
N ILE A 198 6.97 -26.04 -18.84
CA ILE A 198 7.98 -25.53 -19.78
C ILE A 198 7.33 -25.15 -21.13
N LYS A 199 6.35 -25.94 -21.60
CA LYS A 199 5.61 -25.68 -22.84
C LYS A 199 4.90 -24.33 -22.80
N ASP A 200 4.22 -24.01 -21.70
CA ASP A 200 3.48 -22.76 -21.55
C ASP A 200 4.42 -21.57 -21.48
N ARG A 201 5.56 -21.73 -20.82
CA ARG A 201 6.62 -20.72 -20.77
C ARG A 201 7.21 -20.42 -22.15
N ILE A 202 7.44 -21.45 -22.97
CA ILE A 202 7.97 -21.32 -24.34
C ILE A 202 6.93 -20.68 -25.25
N ASN A 203 5.69 -21.17 -25.22
CA ASN A 203 4.57 -20.62 -26.00
C ASN A 203 4.38 -19.13 -25.73
N HIS A 204 4.41 -18.73 -24.46
CA HIS A 204 4.33 -17.34 -24.04
C HIS A 204 5.52 -16.50 -24.55
N MET A 205 6.75 -17.02 -24.53
CA MET A 205 7.92 -16.33 -25.10
C MET A 205 7.85 -16.14 -26.62
N LEU A 206 7.17 -17.05 -27.32
CA LEU A 206 7.00 -17.01 -28.77
C LEU A 206 5.76 -16.22 -29.21
N GLY A 207 4.98 -15.65 -28.28
CA GLY A 207 3.73 -14.95 -28.58
C GLY A 207 2.64 -15.87 -29.16
N ARG A 208 2.73 -17.17 -28.90
CA ARG A 208 1.74 -18.17 -29.34
C ARG A 208 0.82 -18.47 -28.16
N GLN A 209 -0.24 -17.68 -28.01
CA GLN A 209 -1.33 -17.92 -27.05
C GLN A 209 -2.54 -18.49 -27.79
#